data_AF-A0A480APU4-F1
#
_entry.id   AF-A0A480APU4-F1
#
_cell.length_a   1.000
_cell.length_b   1.000
_cell.length_c   1.000
_cell.angle_alpha   90.00
_cell.angle_beta   90.00
_cell.angle_gamma   90.00
#
_symmetry.space_group_name_H-M   'P 1'
#
loop_
_entity.id
_entity.type
_entity.pdbx_description
1 polymer ?
#
loop_
_entity_poly.entity_id
_entity_poly.type
_entity_poly.pdbx_seq_one_letter_code
_entity_poly.pdbx_strand_id
1 'polypeptide(L)'
;MHATLPLLAATDFPPIRRRSLDPDLKSIKDLGSQLSSPWKPKWIAQLDEQTLRFMSDRTRNRYNAQRGRLELSKIFDWYGEDFRLGHRGIASLPAFAARHADQLADASAGRERIRAASVDIAFFDYDWALNDAR
;
A
#
# COMPACT_ATOMS: atom_id res chain seq x y z
N MET A 1 15.49 50.10 -19.71
CA MET A 1 15.98 48.75 -20.02
C MET A 1 14.97 47.75 -19.48
N HIS A 2 14.07 47.24 -20.33
CA HIS A 2 13.09 46.20 -19.94
C HIS A 2 13.46 44.91 -20.66
N ALA A 3 13.68 43.84 -19.89
CA ALA A 3 13.95 42.50 -20.42
C ALA A 3 12.62 41.74 -20.55
N THR A 4 12.33 41.27 -21.75
CA THR A 4 11.18 40.41 -22.07
C THR A 4 11.64 38.96 -22.05
N LEU A 5 11.00 38.11 -21.24
CA LEU A 5 11.22 36.66 -21.22
C LEU A 5 10.36 35.97 -22.31
N PRO A 6 10.87 34.95 -23.03
CA PRO A 6 10.09 34.26 -24.05
C PRO A 6 9.18 33.16 -23.45
N LEU A 7 7.98 33.04 -24.02
CA LEU A 7 6.99 32.01 -23.74
C LEU A 7 7.39 30.71 -24.48
N LEU A 8 7.68 29.63 -23.74
CA LEU A 8 7.87 28.29 -24.32
C LEU A 8 6.52 27.76 -24.83
N ALA A 9 6.46 27.44 -26.13
CA ALA A 9 5.27 26.87 -26.76
C ALA A 9 5.06 25.41 -26.31
N ALA A 10 3.85 25.12 -25.82
CA ALA A 10 3.38 23.77 -25.50
C ALA A 10 2.89 23.07 -26.78
N THR A 11 3.76 22.33 -27.44
CA THR A 11 3.38 21.49 -28.59
C THR A 11 4.01 20.11 -28.46
N ASP A 12 3.48 19.27 -27.56
CA ASP A 12 3.70 17.82 -27.66
C ASP A 12 2.65 16.98 -26.89
N PHE A 13 1.36 17.17 -27.21
CA PHE A 13 0.31 16.24 -26.80
C PHE A 13 -0.32 15.61 -28.05
N PRO A 14 -0.38 14.26 -28.17
CA PRO A 14 -1.03 13.62 -29.31
C PRO A 14 -2.55 13.90 -29.29
N PRO A 15 -3.19 14.09 -30.46
CA PRO A 15 -4.60 14.41 -30.51
C PRO A 15 -5.44 13.23 -30.00
N ILE A 16 -6.31 13.50 -29.01
CA ILE A 16 -7.38 12.58 -28.60
C ILE A 16 -8.31 12.43 -29.82
N ARG A 17 -8.31 11.27 -30.48
CA ARG A 17 -9.33 10.97 -31.50
C ARG A 17 -10.69 10.98 -30.81
N ARG A 18 -11.54 11.97 -31.11
CA ARG A 18 -12.97 11.95 -30.76
C ARG A 18 -13.62 10.80 -31.53
N ARG A 19 -13.70 9.61 -30.91
CA ARG A 19 -14.67 8.59 -31.32
C ARG A 19 -16.04 9.14 -30.92
N SER A 20 -16.99 9.18 -31.86
CA SER A 20 -18.36 9.64 -31.63
C SER A 20 -18.90 9.04 -30.34
N LEU A 21 -19.46 9.88 -29.45
CA LEU A 21 -20.21 9.37 -28.30
C LEU A 21 -21.39 8.54 -28.79
N ASP A 22 -21.72 7.48 -28.08
CA ASP A 22 -22.89 6.64 -28.35
C ASP A 22 -24.17 7.47 -28.12
N PRO A 23 -25.07 7.62 -29.12
CA PRO A 23 -26.25 8.47 -28.99
C PRO A 23 -27.27 7.99 -27.95
N ASP A 24 -27.17 6.76 -27.45
CA ASP A 24 -28.09 6.17 -26.46
C ASP A 24 -27.60 6.30 -24.99
N LEU A 25 -26.63 7.17 -24.72
CA LEU A 25 -26.13 7.43 -23.36
C LEU A 25 -27.22 8.03 -22.45
N LYS A 26 -27.66 7.24 -21.46
CA LYS A 26 -28.65 7.66 -20.46
C LYS A 26 -28.01 8.28 -19.21
N SER A 27 -26.72 8.03 -18.97
CA SER A 27 -26.01 8.55 -17.79
C SER A 27 -24.49 8.65 -17.97
N ILE A 28 -23.87 9.61 -17.25
CA ILE A 28 -22.40 9.70 -17.09
C ILE A 28 -21.81 8.42 -16.46
N LYS A 29 -22.61 7.64 -15.71
CA LYS A 29 -22.19 6.33 -15.19
C LYS A 29 -22.00 5.26 -16.28
N ASP A 30 -22.77 5.32 -17.37
CA ASP A 30 -22.71 4.35 -18.47
C ASP A 30 -21.41 4.51 -19.29
N LEU A 31 -20.86 5.72 -19.34
CA LEU A 31 -19.53 6.00 -19.90
C LEU A 31 -18.40 5.31 -19.12
N GLY A 32 -18.59 5.07 -17.82
CA GLY A 32 -17.58 4.47 -16.95
C GLY A 32 -17.38 2.96 -17.16
N SER A 33 -18.35 2.25 -17.75
CA SER A 33 -18.24 0.80 -17.98
C SER A 33 -17.62 0.45 -19.33
N GLN A 34 -17.67 1.34 -20.32
CA GLN A 34 -17.09 1.11 -21.66
C GLN A 34 -15.61 1.52 -21.75
N LEU A 35 -15.14 2.33 -20.80
CA LEU A 35 -13.74 2.69 -20.64
C LEU A 35 -13.21 1.90 -19.45
N SER A 36 -12.67 0.69 -19.67
CA SER A 36 -11.85 -0.01 -18.66
C SER A 36 -10.86 1.01 -18.08
N SER A 37 -11.06 1.46 -16.83
CA SER A 37 -10.40 2.68 -16.34
C SER A 37 -8.88 2.58 -16.52
N PRO A 38 -8.27 3.34 -17.45
CA PRO A 38 -6.84 3.27 -17.72
C PRO A 38 -6.00 3.96 -16.63
N TRP A 39 -6.66 4.39 -15.54
CA TRP A 39 -6.14 5.28 -14.52
C TRP A 39 -6.10 4.64 -13.14
N LYS A 40 -5.69 3.37 -12.99
CA LYS A 40 -5.13 2.97 -11.70
C LYS A 40 -3.88 3.84 -11.51
N PRO A 41 -3.89 4.80 -10.56
CA PRO A 41 -2.76 5.71 -10.46
C PRO A 41 -1.49 4.93 -10.15
N LYS A 42 -0.38 5.29 -10.81
CA LYS A 42 0.93 4.65 -10.60
C LYS A 42 1.33 4.58 -9.12
N TRP A 43 0.91 5.55 -8.32
CA TRP A 43 1.18 5.59 -6.88
C TRP A 43 0.60 4.39 -6.13
N ILE A 44 -0.49 3.76 -6.61
CA ILE A 44 -1.05 2.55 -5.97
C ILE A 44 -0.04 1.41 -5.99
N ALA A 45 0.55 1.13 -7.16
CA ALA A 45 1.55 0.07 -7.30
C ALA A 45 2.81 0.38 -6.48
N GLN A 46 3.21 1.66 -6.41
CA GLN A 46 4.34 2.09 -5.59
C GLN A 46 4.09 1.90 -4.10
N LEU A 47 2.88 2.19 -3.61
CA LEU A 47 2.50 1.92 -2.22
C LEU A 47 2.50 0.42 -1.89
N ASP A 48 2.00 -0.42 -2.81
CA ASP A 48 2.02 -1.87 -2.62
C ASP A 48 3.45 -2.40 -2.53
N GLU A 49 4.33 -1.91 -3.38
CA GLU A 49 5.75 -2.27 -3.38
C GLU A 49 6.46 -1.80 -2.09
N GLN A 50 6.17 -0.59 -1.62
CA GLN A 50 6.67 -0.09 -0.33
C GLN A 50 6.15 -0.92 0.85
N THR A 51 4.87 -1.30 0.83
CA THR A 51 4.27 -2.17 1.85
C THR A 51 4.97 -3.51 1.89
N LEU A 52 5.19 -4.14 0.73
CA LEU A 52 5.92 -5.41 0.65
C LEU A 52 7.35 -5.30 1.17
N ARG A 53 8.08 -4.24 0.80
CA ARG A 53 9.44 -3.98 1.31
C ARG A 53 9.45 -3.81 2.82
N PHE A 54 8.53 -3.02 3.36
CA PHE A 54 8.41 -2.81 4.80
C PHE A 54 8.12 -4.12 5.54
N MET A 55 7.14 -4.91 5.06
CA MET A 55 6.79 -6.20 5.66
C MET A 55 7.90 -7.24 5.55
N SER A 56 8.79 -7.13 4.56
CA SER A 56 9.92 -8.05 4.36
C SER A 56 11.14 -7.71 5.22
N ASP A 57 11.20 -6.51 5.81
CA ASP A 57 12.31 -6.10 6.66
C ASP A 57 12.28 -6.86 8.00
N ARG A 58 13.15 -7.88 8.11
CA ARG A 58 13.21 -8.79 9.27
C ARG A 58 13.65 -8.11 10.57
N THR A 59 14.32 -6.97 10.48
CA THR A 59 14.68 -6.19 11.67
C THR A 59 13.44 -5.61 12.35
N ARG A 60 12.37 -5.41 11.57
CA ARG A 60 11.11 -4.79 12.00
C ARG A 60 9.96 -5.78 12.12
N ASN A 61 9.84 -6.72 11.18
CA ASN A 61 8.68 -7.57 11.01
C ASN A 61 9.11 -9.03 10.78
N ARG A 62 8.83 -9.91 11.75
CA ARG A 62 9.19 -11.33 11.66
C ARG A 62 8.38 -12.20 12.61
N TYR A 63 8.15 -13.43 12.19
CA TYR A 63 7.76 -14.51 13.10
C TYR A 63 8.98 -15.04 13.84
N ASN A 64 8.96 -14.99 15.16
CA ASN A 64 9.98 -15.56 16.01
C ASN A 64 9.57 -16.97 16.44
N ALA A 65 10.08 -17.98 15.74
CA ALA A 65 9.72 -19.37 16.00
C ALA A 65 10.16 -19.86 17.40
N GLN A 66 11.27 -19.37 17.93
CA GLN A 66 11.76 -19.75 19.27
C GLN A 66 10.83 -19.26 20.37
N ARG A 67 10.24 -18.07 20.17
CA ARG A 67 9.34 -17.43 21.13
C ARG A 67 7.86 -17.65 20.81
N GLY A 68 7.54 -18.26 19.68
CA GLY A 68 6.17 -18.52 19.23
C GLY A 68 5.34 -17.27 18.93
N ARG A 69 5.96 -16.12 18.64
CA ARG A 69 5.26 -14.83 18.51
C ARG A 69 5.56 -14.12 17.19
N LEU A 70 4.59 -13.36 16.69
CA LEU A 70 4.77 -12.42 15.59
C LEU A 70 5.27 -11.08 16.14
N GLU A 71 6.52 -10.76 15.86
CA GLU A 71 7.15 -9.52 16.29
C GLU A 71 7.05 -8.49 15.15
N LEU A 72 6.31 -7.40 15.38
CA LEU A 72 6.03 -6.36 14.39
C LEU A 72 6.61 -5.01 14.82
N SER A 73 6.75 -4.10 13.85
CA SER A 73 7.13 -2.72 14.11
C SER A 73 6.10 -1.99 14.98
N LYS A 74 6.57 -1.13 15.91
CA LYS A 74 5.73 -0.27 16.76
C LYS A 74 4.77 0.62 15.98
N ILE A 75 5.04 0.89 14.71
CA ILE A 75 4.11 1.68 13.89
C ILE A 75 2.71 1.05 13.87
N PHE A 76 2.62 -0.28 13.91
CA PHE A 76 1.33 -0.98 13.94
C PHE A 76 0.58 -0.85 15.27
N ASP A 77 1.28 -0.54 16.35
CA ASP A 77 0.67 -0.23 17.66
C ASP A 77 -0.09 1.10 17.56
N TRP A 78 0.52 2.11 16.94
CA TRP A 78 -0.10 3.43 16.73
C TRP A 78 -1.28 3.39 15.76
N TYR A 79 -1.24 2.52 14.75
CA TYR A 79 -2.34 2.33 13.79
C TYR A 79 -3.34 1.24 14.20
N GLY A 80 -3.23 0.68 15.41
CA GLY A 80 -4.03 -0.47 15.84
C GLY A 80 -5.54 -0.28 15.67
N GLU A 81 -6.06 0.87 16.08
CA GLU A 81 -7.51 1.16 15.96
C GLU A 81 -7.95 1.53 14.54
N ASP A 82 -7.06 2.09 13.73
CA ASP A 82 -7.37 2.49 12.35
C ASP A 82 -7.61 1.29 11.43
N PHE A 83 -7.09 0.09 11.76
CA PHE A 83 -7.43 -1.12 11.02
C PHE A 83 -8.93 -1.46 11.08
N ARG A 84 -9.66 -0.99 12.11
CA ARG A 84 -11.11 -1.19 12.22
C ARG A 84 -11.91 -0.38 11.20
N LEU A 85 -11.31 0.65 10.59
CA LEU A 85 -11.95 1.47 9.55
C LEU A 85 -12.02 0.76 8.19
N GLY A 86 -11.43 -0.44 8.06
CA GLY A 86 -11.67 -1.33 6.93
C GLY A 86 -11.03 -0.87 5.61
N HIS A 87 -9.73 -0.55 5.62
CA HIS A 87 -9.03 -0.18 4.38
C HIS A 87 -8.77 -1.42 3.50
N ARG A 88 -9.26 -1.39 2.24
CA ARG A 88 -9.14 -2.49 1.25
C ARG A 88 -9.69 -3.85 1.72
N GLY A 89 -10.69 -3.85 2.61
CA GLY A 89 -11.31 -5.08 3.12
C GLY A 89 -10.50 -5.78 4.22
N ILE A 90 -9.46 -5.15 4.74
CA ILE A 90 -8.70 -5.63 5.89
C ILE A 90 -9.26 -4.94 7.14
N ALA A 91 -9.85 -5.74 8.03
CA ALA A 91 -10.58 -5.25 9.20
C ALA A 91 -9.79 -5.34 10.51
N SER A 92 -8.56 -5.87 10.47
CA SER A 92 -7.73 -6.05 11.67
C SER A 92 -6.25 -6.23 11.33
N LEU A 93 -5.37 -5.93 12.29
CA LEU A 93 -3.93 -6.18 12.18
C LEU A 93 -3.59 -7.67 11.94
N PRO A 94 -4.23 -8.66 12.61
CA PRO A 94 -4.03 -10.07 12.27
C PRO A 94 -4.40 -10.40 10.82
N ALA A 95 -5.49 -9.84 10.28
CA ALA A 95 -5.87 -10.05 8.88
C ALA A 95 -4.86 -9.40 7.91
N PHE A 96 -4.31 -8.25 8.29
CA PHE A 96 -3.22 -7.62 7.55
C PHE A 96 -1.98 -8.52 7.53
N ALA A 97 -1.56 -9.01 8.70
CA ALA A 97 -0.42 -9.92 8.82
C ALA A 97 -0.63 -11.22 8.03
N ALA A 98 -1.84 -11.80 8.05
CA ALA A 98 -2.19 -12.99 7.27
C ALA A 98 -1.93 -12.81 5.77
N ARG A 99 -2.28 -11.64 5.22
CA ARG A 99 -2.03 -11.30 3.81
C ARG A 99 -0.54 -11.25 3.45
N HIS A 100 0.31 -10.94 4.43
CA HIS A 100 1.76 -10.79 4.28
C HIS A 100 2.56 -11.93 4.93
N ALA A 101 1.92 -13.06 5.22
CA ALA A 101 2.55 -14.17 5.95
C ALA A 101 3.85 -14.67 5.27
N ASP A 102 3.92 -14.65 3.93
CA ASP A 102 5.11 -15.07 3.18
C ASP A 102 6.31 -14.14 3.41
N GLN A 103 6.09 -12.86 3.68
CA GLN A 103 7.14 -11.91 4.06
C GLN A 103 7.50 -12.01 5.54
N LEU A 104 6.59 -12.50 6.38
CA LEU A 104 6.74 -12.52 7.84
C LEU A 104 7.37 -13.79 8.37
N ALA A 105 7.31 -14.92 7.65
CA ALA A 105 7.89 -16.18 8.10
C ALA A 105 8.55 -16.98 6.96
N ASP A 106 9.68 -17.62 7.27
CA ASP A 106 10.42 -18.43 6.29
C ASP A 106 9.83 -19.84 6.17
N ALA A 107 9.48 -20.46 7.30
CA ALA A 107 8.88 -21.79 7.34
C ALA A 107 7.38 -21.75 7.09
N SER A 108 6.86 -22.73 6.33
CA SER A 108 5.42 -22.89 6.04
C SER A 108 4.58 -22.91 7.32
N ALA A 109 5.01 -23.64 8.34
CA ALA A 109 4.30 -23.74 9.61
C ALA A 109 4.17 -22.39 10.35
N GLY A 110 5.11 -21.46 10.17
CA GLY A 110 4.98 -20.09 10.70
C GLY A 110 3.94 -19.29 9.92
N ARG A 111 3.98 -19.39 8.59
CA ARG A 111 3.02 -18.71 7.70
C ARG A 111 1.60 -19.16 7.96
N GLU A 112 1.39 -20.46 8.17
CA GLU A 112 0.08 -21.04 8.48
C GLU A 112 -0.47 -20.49 9.80
N ARG A 113 0.35 -20.43 10.85
CA ARG A 113 -0.07 -19.84 12.14
C ARG A 113 -0.44 -18.36 12.00
N ILE A 114 0.33 -17.59 11.23
CA ILE A 114 0.01 -16.18 10.95
C ILE A 114 -1.31 -16.06 10.17
N ARG A 115 -1.50 -16.87 9.12
CA ARG A 115 -2.75 -16.88 8.33
C ARG A 115 -3.97 -17.28 9.15
N ALA A 116 -3.79 -18.19 10.10
CA ALA A 116 -4.81 -18.61 11.06
C ALA A 116 -5.01 -17.61 12.21
N ALA A 117 -4.31 -16.47 12.22
CA ALA A 117 -4.31 -15.50 13.32
C ALA A 117 -4.05 -16.14 14.70
N SER A 118 -3.27 -17.23 14.73
CA SER A 118 -2.99 -18.04 15.92
C SER A 118 -1.61 -17.74 16.49
N VAL A 119 -1.19 -16.48 16.43
CA VAL A 119 0.11 -16.00 16.90
C VAL A 119 -0.09 -14.81 17.83
N ASP A 120 0.66 -14.79 18.93
CA ASP A 120 0.72 -13.59 19.76
C ASP A 120 1.47 -12.49 19.02
N ILE A 121 0.89 -11.29 18.99
CA ILE A 121 1.53 -10.13 18.38
C ILE A 121 2.26 -9.35 19.46
N ALA A 122 3.54 -9.07 19.23
CA ALA A 122 4.34 -8.19 20.06
C ALA A 122 4.97 -7.09 19.21
N PHE A 123 5.12 -5.90 19.78
CA PHE A 123 5.76 -4.78 19.09
C PHE A 123 7.17 -4.55 19.65
N PHE A 124 8.14 -4.31 18.77
CA PHE A 124 9.44 -3.78 19.22
C PHE A 124 9.29 -2.35 19.70
N ASP A 125 10.10 -1.96 20.68
CA ASP A 125 10.30 -0.55 20.98
C ASP A 125 11.06 0.12 19.84
N TYR A 126 10.64 1.33 19.49
CA TYR A 126 11.24 2.11 18.43
C TYR A 126 12.67 2.50 18.83
N ASP A 127 13.66 2.12 18.03
CA ASP A 127 15.01 2.68 18.12
C ASP A 127 14.98 4.08 17.46
N TRP A 128 14.90 5.10 18.31
CA TRP A 128 14.83 6.51 17.92
C TRP A 128 16.18 7.07 17.44
N ALA A 129 17.23 6.26 17.32
CA ALA A 129 18.57 6.68 16.92
C ALA A 129 18.64 7.39 15.56
N LEU A 130 17.61 7.32 14.71
CA LEU A 130 17.57 8.04 13.42
C LEU A 130 17.32 9.56 13.57
N ASN A 131 16.80 10.02 14.70
CA ASN A 131 16.56 11.45 14.95
C ASN A 131 17.66 12.11 15.80
N ASP A 132 18.70 11.37 16.21
CA ASP A 132 19.79 11.90 17.04
C ASP A 132 20.91 12.53 16.18
N ALA A 133 20.51 13.23 15.12
CA ALA A 133 21.41 14.07 14.34
C ALA A 133 21.57 15.42 15.06
N ARG A 134 22.66 15.56 15.82
CA ARG A 134 23.16 16.84 16.34
C ARG A 134 23.95 17.61 15.29
#